data_AF-A0A955RA52-F1
#
_entry.id   AF-A0A955RA52-F1
#
_cell.length_a   1.000
_cell.length_b   1.000
_cell.length_c   1.000
_cell.angle_alpha   90.00
_cell.angle_beta   90.00
_cell.angle_gamma   90.00
#
_symmetry.space_group_name_H-M   'P 1'
#
loop_
_entity.id
_entity.type
_entity.pdbx_description
1 polymer ?
#
loop_
_entity_poly.entity_id
_entity_poly.type
_entity_poly.pdbx_seq_one_letter_code
_entity_poly.pdbx_strand_id
1 'polypeptide(L)'
;MRAGVLFGQGREQAFPDGFDLEAHVLEDLGVPLAGFDIEDLVHGDHHRILDGLPRRRHRWLYCGWMLPHEDYTALHELLRDRGDDLVVHPDSFETAAYLPCWYDLLADHTPETIWTETEDPEEAWELALDALGPPPWILKDHLKSARQWWEKACFVPEGADLERFTSICEGLLEFHADRFQRGFVVRRFVRLARLPYATPGHPVFDEHRVVFWNGEPVAHAPYHDIDVDPLEAVPFPWLSQVSSTT
;
A
#
# COMPACT_ATOMS: atom_id res chain seq x y z
N MET A 1 -14.97 13.86 19.25
CA MET A 1 -13.76 13.15 19.74
C MET A 1 -12.54 13.84 19.16
N ARG A 2 -11.40 13.96 19.87
CA ARG A 2 -10.20 14.63 19.32
C ARG A 2 -9.48 13.65 18.38
N ALA A 3 -9.02 14.11 17.22
CA ALA A 3 -8.20 13.30 16.34
C ALA A 3 -6.81 13.04 16.96
N GLY A 4 -6.24 11.88 16.70
CA GLY A 4 -4.87 11.50 17.06
C GLY A 4 -4.28 10.57 16.01
N VAL A 5 -3.00 10.21 16.14
CA VAL A 5 -2.32 9.26 15.24
C VAL A 5 -2.04 7.96 15.97
N LEU A 6 -2.39 6.83 15.36
CA LEU A 6 -2.16 5.50 15.89
C LEU A 6 -1.14 4.78 15.02
N PHE A 7 0.05 4.57 15.56
CA PHE A 7 1.13 3.90 14.86
C PHE A 7 1.01 2.38 14.96
N GLY A 8 1.06 1.68 13.82
CA GLY A 8 1.14 0.23 13.76
C GLY A 8 2.54 -0.22 13.32
N GLN A 9 3.26 -0.91 14.19
CA GLN A 9 4.63 -1.38 13.92
C GLN A 9 4.72 -2.91 14.08
N GLY A 10 5.58 -3.58 13.31
CA GLY A 10 5.84 -5.01 13.47
C GLY A 10 7.13 -5.28 14.26
N ARG A 11 7.12 -6.25 15.19
CA ARG A 11 8.28 -6.62 16.04
C ARG A 11 9.56 -6.95 15.28
N GLU A 12 9.43 -7.66 14.16
CA GLU A 12 10.57 -8.27 13.45
C GLU A 12 11.05 -7.45 12.26
N GLN A 13 10.30 -6.40 11.92
CA GLN A 13 10.61 -5.54 10.79
C GLN A 13 11.44 -4.35 11.28
N ALA A 14 12.73 -4.61 11.52
CA ALA A 14 13.75 -3.59 11.77
C ALA A 14 13.96 -2.72 10.51
N PHE A 15 12.97 -1.90 10.18
CA PHE A 15 13.12 -0.87 9.18
C PHE A 15 13.72 0.40 9.81
N PRO A 16 14.43 1.22 9.02
CA PRO A 16 15.09 2.42 9.55
C PRO A 16 14.14 3.50 10.09
N ASP A 17 12.85 3.41 9.79
CA ASP A 17 11.87 4.45 10.07
C ASP A 17 10.82 3.97 11.08
N GLY A 18 11.09 4.25 12.35
CA GLY A 18 10.20 3.97 13.48
C GLY A 18 9.13 5.05 13.70
N PHE A 19 8.90 5.93 12.72
CA PHE A 19 8.05 7.12 12.86
C PHE A 19 8.54 8.11 13.95
N ASP A 20 9.83 8.08 14.32
CA ASP A 20 10.36 8.91 15.40
C ASP A 20 10.24 10.41 15.09
N LEU A 21 10.46 10.79 13.83
CA LEU A 21 10.33 12.17 13.39
C LEU A 21 8.87 12.63 13.42
N GLU A 22 7.96 11.80 12.92
CA GLU A 22 6.53 12.04 12.93
C GLU A 22 6.01 12.15 14.36
N ALA A 23 6.40 11.23 15.24
CA ALA A 23 6.05 11.25 16.65
C ALA A 23 6.52 12.56 17.30
N HIS A 24 7.77 12.97 17.08
CA HIS A 24 8.29 14.24 17.62
C HIS A 24 7.50 15.46 17.14
N VAL A 25 7.19 15.53 15.83
CA VAL A 25 6.37 16.61 15.26
C VAL A 25 4.95 16.61 15.87
N LEU A 26 4.34 15.44 16.05
CA LEU A 26 3.02 15.32 16.67
C LEU A 26 3.03 15.76 18.14
N GLU A 27 4.08 15.44 18.89
CA GLU A 27 4.29 15.89 20.27
C GLU A 27 4.39 17.42 20.35
N ASP A 28 5.20 18.04 19.50
CA ASP A 28 5.36 19.49 19.42
C ASP A 28 4.04 20.21 19.06
N LEU A 29 3.23 19.60 18.21
CA LEU A 29 1.89 20.07 17.85
C LEU A 29 0.83 19.71 18.92
N GLY A 30 1.21 18.97 19.96
CA GLY A 30 0.34 18.48 21.01
C GLY A 30 -0.76 17.54 20.52
N VAL A 31 -0.58 16.90 19.36
CA VAL A 31 -1.49 15.92 18.77
C VAL A 31 -1.37 14.61 19.54
N PRO A 32 -2.47 13.99 20.00
CA PRO A 32 -2.41 12.70 20.68
C PRO A 32 -1.83 11.64 19.75
N LEU A 33 -0.88 10.86 20.26
CA LEU A 33 -0.32 9.72 19.56
C LEU A 33 -0.32 8.49 20.46
N ALA A 34 -0.38 7.32 19.84
CA ALA A 34 -0.22 6.03 20.48
C ALA A 34 0.39 5.05 19.46
N GLY A 35 0.94 3.94 19.94
CA GLY A 35 1.48 2.88 19.11
C GLY A 35 0.95 1.52 19.55
N PHE A 36 0.88 0.59 18.61
CA PHE A 36 0.60 -0.80 18.89
C PHE A 36 1.41 -1.70 17.97
N ASP A 37 1.55 -2.95 18.41
CA ASP A 37 2.21 -4.00 17.67
C ASP A 37 1.22 -4.68 16.72
N ILE A 38 1.53 -4.68 15.43
CA ILE A 38 0.69 -5.36 14.43
C ILE A 38 0.64 -6.86 14.73
N GLU A 39 1.71 -7.44 15.27
CA GLU A 39 1.67 -8.86 15.63
C GLU A 39 0.72 -9.12 16.79
N ASP A 40 0.55 -8.18 17.74
CA ASP A 40 -0.48 -8.34 18.78
C ASP A 40 -1.90 -8.28 18.19
N LEU A 41 -2.11 -7.58 17.07
CA LEU A 41 -3.39 -7.58 16.36
C LEU A 41 -3.62 -8.92 15.65
N VAL A 42 -2.65 -9.36 14.86
CA VAL A 42 -2.70 -10.62 14.08
C VAL A 42 -2.90 -11.84 14.98
N HIS A 43 -2.26 -11.87 16.16
CA HIS A 43 -2.38 -12.97 17.11
C HIS A 43 -3.59 -12.85 18.05
N GLY A 44 -4.39 -11.78 17.95
CA GLY A 44 -5.56 -11.56 18.81
C GLY A 44 -5.23 -11.13 20.25
N ASP A 45 -4.01 -10.65 20.51
CA ASP A 45 -3.54 -10.12 21.80
C ASP A 45 -4.10 -8.70 22.08
N HIS A 46 -5.40 -8.51 21.84
CA HIS A 46 -6.10 -7.22 21.84
C HIS A 46 -5.90 -6.40 23.13
N HIS A 47 -5.77 -7.06 24.28
CA HIS A 47 -5.54 -6.40 25.56
C HIS A 47 -4.25 -5.56 25.58
N ARG A 48 -3.17 -6.01 24.95
CA ARG A 48 -1.90 -5.27 24.86
C ARG A 48 -2.05 -3.98 24.06
N ILE A 49 -2.80 -4.06 22.96
CA ILE A 49 -3.14 -2.90 22.14
C ILE A 49 -3.90 -1.88 22.99
N LEU A 50 -4.97 -2.33 23.67
CA LEU A 50 -5.81 -1.45 24.48
C LEU A 50 -5.05 -0.83 25.66
N ASP A 51 -4.18 -1.58 26.33
CA ASP A 51 -3.40 -1.09 27.47
C ASP A 51 -2.41 0.02 27.06
N GLY A 52 -1.92 -0.01 25.81
CA GLY A 52 -1.06 1.03 25.24
C GLY A 52 -1.79 2.34 24.88
N LEU A 53 -3.12 2.33 24.79
CA LEU A 53 -3.90 3.50 24.40
C LEU A 53 -4.17 4.46 25.57
N PRO A 54 -4.14 5.78 25.36
CA PRO A 54 -4.47 6.76 26.39
C PRO A 54 -5.89 6.60 26.93
N ARG A 55 -6.10 7.00 28.20
CA ARG A 55 -7.40 6.88 28.87
C ARG A 55 -8.52 7.67 28.19
N ARG A 56 -8.20 8.80 27.57
CA ARG A 56 -9.17 9.60 26.82
C ARG A 56 -9.44 8.92 25.48
N ARG A 57 -10.68 9.01 24.98
CA ARG A 57 -11.06 8.46 23.68
C ARG A 57 -10.73 9.41 22.54
N HIS A 58 -10.26 8.84 21.44
CA HIS A 58 -9.73 9.53 20.27
C HIS A 58 -10.24 8.90 18.96
N ARG A 59 -10.28 9.73 17.92
CA ARG A 59 -10.46 9.26 16.54
C ARG A 59 -9.08 9.17 15.91
N TRP A 60 -8.64 7.96 15.63
CA TRP A 60 -7.27 7.65 15.27
C TRP A 60 -7.08 7.61 13.76
N LEU A 61 -6.12 8.38 13.25
CA LEU A 61 -5.56 8.17 11.94
C LEU A 61 -4.52 7.05 12.07
N TYR A 62 -4.80 5.89 11.49
CA TYR A 62 -3.84 4.79 11.45
C TYR A 62 -2.67 5.16 10.54
N CYS A 63 -1.44 5.01 11.04
CA CYS A 63 -0.22 5.18 10.27
C CYS A 63 0.68 3.98 10.53
N GLY A 64 0.91 3.14 9.54
CA GLY A 64 1.64 1.90 9.74
C GLY A 64 1.66 1.04 8.51
N TRP A 65 2.11 -0.19 8.69
CA TRP A 65 2.13 -1.17 7.61
C TRP A 65 0.72 -1.48 7.14
N MET A 66 0.54 -1.56 5.82
CA MET A 66 -0.76 -1.88 5.25
C MET A 66 -1.24 -3.25 5.75
N LEU A 67 -2.36 -3.26 6.44
CA LEU A 67 -3.01 -4.44 7.00
C LEU A 67 -3.91 -5.09 5.93
N PRO A 68 -4.10 -6.42 5.96
CA PRO A 68 -5.25 -7.05 5.32
C PRO A 68 -6.56 -6.42 5.80
N HIS A 69 -7.60 -6.49 4.97
CA HIS A 69 -8.91 -5.90 5.29
C HIS A 69 -9.49 -6.45 6.61
N GLU A 70 -9.32 -7.74 6.84
CA GLU A 70 -9.82 -8.44 8.03
C GLU A 70 -9.14 -7.92 9.30
N ASP A 71 -7.82 -7.75 9.27
CA ASP A 71 -7.04 -7.21 10.38
C ASP A 71 -7.39 -5.73 10.65
N TYR A 72 -7.52 -4.92 9.59
CA TYR A 72 -7.94 -3.52 9.73
C TYR A 72 -9.35 -3.41 10.31
N THR A 73 -10.26 -4.30 9.89
CA THR A 73 -11.62 -4.39 10.43
C THR A 73 -11.61 -4.80 11.91
N ALA A 74 -10.82 -5.80 12.27
CA ALA A 74 -10.65 -6.23 13.66
C ALA A 74 -10.11 -5.10 14.55
N LEU A 75 -9.13 -4.33 14.06
CA LEU A 75 -8.62 -3.14 14.75
C LEU A 75 -9.73 -2.09 14.93
N HIS A 76 -10.49 -1.82 13.86
CA HIS A 76 -11.61 -0.87 13.91
C HIS A 76 -12.63 -1.29 14.98
N GLU A 77 -13.10 -2.53 14.94
CA GLU A 77 -14.07 -3.07 15.91
C GLU A 77 -13.53 -3.01 17.35
N LEU A 78 -12.28 -3.42 17.56
CA LEU A 78 -11.61 -3.37 18.87
C LEU A 78 -11.60 -1.95 19.47
N LEU A 79 -11.28 -0.95 18.64
CA LEU A 79 -11.29 0.45 19.07
C LEU A 79 -12.72 0.94 19.33
N ARG A 80 -13.68 0.55 18.47
CA ARG A 80 -15.10 0.91 18.62
C ARG A 80 -15.70 0.38 19.91
N ASP A 81 -15.41 -0.86 20.28
CA ASP A 81 -15.86 -1.47 21.54
C ASP A 81 -15.34 -0.73 22.77
N ARG A 82 -14.10 -0.22 22.69
CA ARG A 82 -13.53 0.65 23.74
C ARG A 82 -14.17 2.05 23.76
N GLY A 83 -14.79 2.47 22.67
CA GLY A 83 -15.33 3.81 22.45
C GLY A 83 -14.35 4.79 21.78
N ASP A 84 -13.25 4.30 21.21
CA ASP A 84 -12.34 4.99 20.27
C ASP A 84 -12.81 4.77 18.83
N ASP A 85 -12.30 5.52 17.85
CA ASP A 85 -12.66 5.41 16.41
C ASP A 85 -11.43 5.33 15.51
N LEU A 86 -11.59 4.85 14.27
CA LEU A 86 -10.64 5.13 13.19
C LEU A 86 -11.14 6.29 12.32
N VAL A 87 -10.21 7.05 11.75
CA VAL A 87 -10.54 8.09 10.76
C VAL A 87 -11.09 7.45 9.49
N VAL A 88 -10.43 6.41 9.00
CA VAL A 88 -10.79 5.71 7.77
C VAL A 88 -11.61 4.47 8.13
N HIS A 89 -12.82 4.37 7.58
CA HIS A 89 -13.69 3.19 7.76
C HIS A 89 -13.08 1.98 7.05
N PRO A 90 -13.29 0.74 7.54
CA PRO A 90 -12.77 -0.46 6.88
C PRO A 90 -13.09 -0.58 5.39
N ASP A 91 -14.33 -0.30 4.97
CA ASP A 91 -14.72 -0.32 3.55
C ASP A 91 -13.92 0.69 2.69
N SER A 92 -13.70 1.91 3.21
CA SER A 92 -12.86 2.92 2.54
C SER A 92 -11.40 2.49 2.47
N PHE A 93 -10.90 1.87 3.55
CA PHE A 93 -9.55 1.35 3.61
C PHE A 93 -9.33 0.23 2.58
N GLU A 94 -10.27 -0.72 2.50
CA GLU A 94 -10.25 -1.79 1.50
C GLU A 94 -10.29 -1.22 0.08
N THR A 95 -11.23 -0.30 -0.17
CA THR A 95 -11.41 0.32 -1.47
C THR A 95 -10.12 0.98 -1.95
N ALA A 96 -9.38 1.66 -1.07
CA ALA A 96 -8.12 2.30 -1.40
C ALA A 96 -6.92 1.35 -1.46
N ALA A 97 -6.94 0.22 -0.73
CA ALA A 97 -5.80 -0.68 -0.60
C ALA A 97 -5.77 -1.78 -1.67
N TYR A 98 -6.93 -2.38 -1.99
CA TYR A 98 -7.03 -3.53 -2.89
C TYR A 98 -7.23 -3.08 -4.33
N LEU A 99 -6.33 -3.51 -5.22
CA LEU A 99 -6.32 -3.09 -6.62
C LEU A 99 -7.65 -3.28 -7.34
N PRO A 100 -8.32 -4.44 -7.24
CA PRO A 100 -9.63 -4.63 -7.88
C PRO A 100 -10.69 -3.63 -7.41
N CYS A 101 -10.58 -3.11 -6.19
CA CYS A 101 -11.58 -2.21 -5.61
C CYS A 101 -11.45 -0.76 -6.12
N TRP A 102 -10.25 -0.32 -6.50
CA TRP A 102 -10.02 1.04 -7.03
C TRP A 102 -9.74 1.10 -8.53
N TYR A 103 -9.45 -0.02 -9.21
CA TYR A 103 -8.99 -0.01 -10.60
C TYR A 103 -9.93 0.75 -11.54
N ASP A 104 -11.23 0.46 -11.49
CA ASP A 104 -12.23 1.10 -12.37
C ASP A 104 -12.31 2.62 -12.19
N LEU A 105 -12.03 3.13 -10.98
CA LEU A 105 -12.00 4.57 -10.70
C LEU A 105 -10.80 5.25 -11.35
N LEU A 106 -9.74 4.50 -11.64
CA LEU A 106 -8.45 4.99 -12.12
C LEU A 106 -8.04 4.42 -13.48
N ALA A 107 -8.92 3.67 -14.16
CA ALA A 107 -8.60 2.88 -15.35
C ALA A 107 -7.95 3.73 -16.46
N ASP A 108 -8.43 4.95 -16.67
CA ASP A 108 -7.89 5.90 -17.67
C ASP A 108 -6.53 6.51 -17.29
N HIS A 109 -6.08 6.30 -16.05
CA HIS A 109 -4.90 6.94 -15.45
C HIS A 109 -3.89 5.95 -14.86
N THR A 110 -4.15 4.66 -15.03
CA THR A 110 -3.33 3.57 -14.50
C THR A 110 -3.02 2.58 -15.63
N PRO A 111 -1.82 1.98 -15.68
CA PRO A 111 -1.56 0.94 -16.67
C PRO A 111 -2.61 -0.18 -16.67
N GLU A 112 -2.95 -0.66 -17.86
CA GLU A 112 -3.86 -1.79 -18.06
C GLU A 112 -3.48 -2.95 -17.16
N THR A 113 -4.46 -3.43 -16.39
CA THR A 113 -4.27 -4.44 -15.35
C THR A 113 -5.41 -5.45 -15.41
N ILE A 114 -5.08 -6.72 -15.19
CA ILE A 114 -6.03 -7.80 -14.92
C ILE A 114 -5.70 -8.47 -13.60
N TRP A 115 -6.64 -9.25 -13.09
CA TRP A 115 -6.44 -10.03 -11.87
C TRP A 115 -7.25 -11.32 -11.87
N THR A 116 -6.79 -12.29 -11.10
CA THR A 116 -7.51 -13.52 -10.75
C THR A 116 -8.05 -13.44 -9.33
N GLU A 117 -9.03 -14.27 -9.01
CA GLU A 117 -9.50 -14.51 -7.63
C GLU A 117 -8.91 -15.82 -7.06
N THR A 118 -7.95 -16.40 -7.77
CA THR A 118 -7.29 -17.67 -7.44
C THR A 118 -5.78 -17.51 -7.47
N GLU A 119 -5.10 -18.47 -6.87
CA GLU A 119 -3.63 -18.63 -6.92
C GLU A 119 -3.18 -19.46 -8.13
N ASP A 120 -3.98 -19.56 -9.20
CA ASP A 120 -3.65 -20.34 -10.40
C ASP A 120 -2.83 -19.51 -11.41
N PRO A 121 -1.55 -19.85 -11.66
CA PRO A 121 -0.73 -19.14 -12.64
C PRO A 121 -1.19 -19.35 -14.09
N GLU A 122 -1.81 -20.49 -14.42
CA GLU A 122 -2.29 -20.74 -15.79
C GLU A 122 -3.48 -19.85 -16.12
N GLU A 123 -4.43 -19.71 -15.18
CA GLU A 123 -5.54 -18.75 -15.28
C GLU A 123 -5.03 -17.31 -15.46
N ALA A 124 -4.09 -16.89 -14.61
CA ALA A 124 -3.52 -15.54 -14.67
C ALA A 124 -2.78 -15.28 -15.99
N TRP A 125 -2.07 -16.28 -16.51
CA TRP A 125 -1.36 -16.21 -17.79
C TRP A 125 -2.31 -16.05 -18.97
N GLU A 126 -3.35 -16.88 -19.05
CA GLU A 126 -4.34 -16.82 -20.13
C GLU A 126 -5.07 -15.48 -20.16
N LEU A 127 -5.53 -15.01 -18.99
CA LEU A 127 -6.18 -13.70 -18.85
C LEU A 127 -5.24 -12.56 -19.24
N ALA A 128 -3.98 -12.61 -18.81
CA ALA A 128 -3.00 -11.58 -19.14
C ALA A 128 -2.69 -11.55 -20.64
N LEU A 129 -2.56 -12.70 -21.31
CA LEU A 129 -2.32 -12.72 -22.75
C LEU A 129 -3.51 -12.17 -23.55
N ASP A 130 -4.74 -12.52 -23.16
CA ASP A 130 -5.95 -12.05 -23.84
C ASP A 130 -6.12 -10.52 -23.68
N ALA A 131 -5.96 -10.01 -22.47
CA ALA A 131 -6.22 -8.61 -22.17
C ALA A 131 -5.03 -7.68 -22.45
N LEU A 132 -3.81 -8.10 -22.11
CA LEU A 132 -2.62 -7.23 -22.11
C LEU A 132 -1.72 -7.45 -23.33
N GLY A 133 -1.86 -8.57 -24.04
CA GLY A 133 -0.88 -9.07 -24.99
C GLY A 133 0.38 -9.62 -24.30
N PRO A 134 1.41 -10.07 -25.06
CA PRO A 134 2.59 -10.70 -24.48
C PRO A 134 3.36 -9.79 -23.50
N PRO A 135 4.14 -10.36 -22.56
CA PRO A 135 5.00 -9.61 -21.65
C PRO A 135 5.89 -8.59 -22.38
N PRO A 136 6.34 -7.51 -21.73
CA PRO A 136 6.63 -7.46 -20.29
C PRO A 136 5.46 -7.02 -19.39
N TRP A 137 5.40 -7.64 -18.20
CA TRP A 137 4.41 -7.34 -17.17
C TRP A 137 5.02 -7.15 -15.78
N ILE A 138 4.22 -6.61 -14.87
CA ILE A 138 4.44 -6.61 -13.43
C ILE A 138 3.41 -7.52 -12.79
N LEU A 139 3.89 -8.38 -11.89
CA LEU A 139 3.12 -9.27 -11.04
C LEU A 139 3.11 -8.72 -9.60
N LYS A 140 1.94 -8.74 -8.97
CA LYS A 140 1.74 -8.50 -7.54
C LYS A 140 0.51 -9.29 -7.05
N ASP A 141 0.24 -9.30 -5.76
CA ASP A 141 -1.07 -9.76 -5.25
C ASP A 141 -2.09 -8.60 -5.30
N HIS A 142 -3.30 -8.77 -4.75
CA HIS A 142 -4.29 -7.69 -4.78
C HIS A 142 -3.90 -6.45 -3.97
N LEU A 143 -2.97 -6.57 -3.03
CA LEU A 143 -2.59 -5.56 -2.05
C LEU A 143 -1.18 -5.00 -2.32
N LYS A 144 -0.13 -5.83 -2.20
CA LYS A 144 1.29 -5.48 -2.24
C LYS A 144 2.07 -6.23 -3.32
N SER A 145 3.23 -5.69 -3.65
CA SER A 145 4.23 -6.33 -4.51
C SER A 145 5.44 -6.81 -3.72
N ALA A 146 6.17 -7.78 -4.25
CA ALA A 146 7.45 -8.26 -3.72
C ALA A 146 8.67 -7.51 -4.32
N ARG A 147 8.69 -6.16 -4.30
CA ARG A 147 9.73 -5.35 -4.98
C ARG A 147 11.17 -5.75 -4.63
N GLN A 148 11.41 -6.22 -3.40
CA GLN A 148 12.69 -6.73 -2.94
C GLN A 148 13.19 -7.93 -3.77
N TRP A 149 12.26 -8.72 -4.31
CA TRP A 149 12.49 -9.93 -5.11
C TRP A 149 12.10 -9.68 -6.57
N TRP A 150 12.47 -8.51 -7.12
CA TRP A 150 12.04 -8.03 -8.44
C TRP A 150 12.05 -9.10 -9.54
N GLU A 151 13.19 -9.76 -9.78
CA GLU A 151 13.34 -10.76 -10.85
C GLU A 151 12.71 -12.12 -10.53
N LYS A 152 12.52 -12.41 -9.24
CA LYS A 152 11.99 -13.70 -8.76
C LYS A 152 10.46 -13.68 -8.60
N ALA A 153 9.86 -12.53 -8.30
CA ALA A 153 8.50 -12.44 -7.79
C ALA A 153 7.69 -11.23 -8.29
N CYS A 154 8.22 -10.41 -9.21
CA CYS A 154 7.50 -9.24 -9.72
C CYS A 154 7.59 -9.04 -11.23
N PHE A 155 8.79 -9.02 -11.81
CA PHE A 155 8.96 -8.62 -13.20
C PHE A 155 8.90 -9.83 -14.13
N VAL A 156 7.92 -9.81 -15.03
CA VAL A 156 7.78 -10.79 -16.11
C VAL A 156 8.44 -10.19 -17.36
N PRO A 157 9.61 -10.70 -17.79
CA PRO A 157 10.35 -10.10 -18.89
C PRO A 157 9.69 -10.38 -20.24
N GLU A 158 10.02 -9.54 -21.23
CA GLU A 158 9.67 -9.78 -22.64
C GLU A 158 10.17 -11.15 -23.09
N GLY A 159 9.31 -11.89 -23.81
CA GLY A 159 9.62 -13.24 -24.27
C GLY A 159 9.54 -14.33 -23.19
N ALA A 160 9.09 -14.01 -21.97
CA ALA A 160 8.70 -15.04 -21.00
C ALA A 160 7.58 -15.93 -21.59
N ASP A 161 7.62 -17.20 -21.25
CA ASP A 161 6.57 -18.18 -21.51
C ASP A 161 5.82 -18.53 -20.20
N LEU A 162 4.84 -19.43 -20.30
CA LEU A 162 4.06 -19.89 -19.15
C LEU A 162 4.96 -20.47 -18.05
N GLU A 163 5.99 -21.25 -18.40
CA GLU A 163 6.91 -21.83 -17.40
C GLU A 163 7.64 -20.74 -16.60
N ARG A 164 8.17 -19.73 -17.30
CA ARG A 164 8.84 -18.60 -16.64
C ARG A 164 7.86 -17.79 -15.80
N PHE A 165 6.64 -17.56 -16.29
CA PHE A 165 5.60 -16.85 -15.55
C PHE A 165 5.19 -17.60 -14.28
N THR A 166 4.92 -18.91 -14.37
CA THR A 166 4.60 -19.77 -13.23
C THR A 166 5.68 -19.71 -12.16
N SER A 167 6.96 -19.76 -12.54
CA SER A 167 8.07 -19.62 -11.59
C SER A 167 8.07 -18.27 -10.87
N ILE A 168 7.64 -17.18 -11.52
CA ILE A 168 7.53 -15.86 -10.89
C ILE A 168 6.31 -15.81 -9.94
N CYS A 169 5.20 -16.42 -10.31
CA CYS A 169 4.02 -16.59 -9.46
C CYS A 169 4.35 -17.38 -8.18
N GLU A 170 5.06 -18.51 -8.32
CA GLU A 170 5.55 -19.29 -7.18
C GLU A 170 6.49 -18.46 -6.29
N GLY A 171 7.37 -17.65 -6.89
CA GLY A 171 8.24 -16.73 -6.15
C GLY A 171 7.48 -15.67 -5.37
N LEU A 172 6.34 -15.20 -5.89
CA LEU A 172 5.45 -14.26 -5.20
C LEU A 172 4.69 -14.92 -4.05
N LEU A 173 4.15 -16.12 -4.28
CA LEU A 173 3.52 -16.94 -3.23
C LEU A 173 4.52 -17.26 -2.12
N GLU A 174 5.76 -17.61 -2.44
CA GLU A 174 6.82 -17.84 -1.46
C GLU A 174 7.15 -16.56 -0.67
N PHE A 175 7.22 -15.40 -1.34
CA PHE A 175 7.55 -14.14 -0.70
C PHE A 175 6.48 -13.71 0.31
N HIS A 176 5.20 -13.85 -0.05
CA HIS A 176 4.09 -13.45 0.82
C HIS A 176 3.66 -14.55 1.78
N ALA A 177 3.95 -15.81 1.49
CA ALA A 177 3.55 -16.98 2.27
C ALA A 177 2.05 -16.93 2.63
N ASP A 178 1.72 -17.05 3.91
CA ASP A 178 0.37 -16.97 4.45
C ASP A 178 -0.28 -15.58 4.35
N ARG A 179 0.49 -14.56 3.93
CA ARG A 179 0.00 -13.19 3.76
C ARG A 179 -0.39 -12.85 2.32
N PHE A 180 -0.32 -13.80 1.38
CA PHE A 180 -0.74 -13.58 -0.01
C PHE A 180 -2.23 -13.20 -0.07
N GLN A 181 -2.55 -12.14 -0.81
CA GLN A 181 -3.91 -11.59 -0.83
C GLN A 181 -4.65 -11.94 -2.12
N ARG A 182 -5.65 -12.83 -1.96
CA ARG A 182 -6.71 -13.20 -2.92
C ARG A 182 -6.20 -13.92 -4.17
N GLY A 183 -5.52 -13.21 -5.07
CA GLY A 183 -5.09 -13.75 -6.36
C GLY A 183 -3.99 -12.94 -7.00
N PHE A 184 -3.60 -13.32 -8.22
CA PHE A 184 -2.58 -12.62 -8.97
C PHE A 184 -3.14 -11.37 -9.63
N VAL A 185 -2.37 -10.30 -9.59
CA VAL A 185 -2.58 -9.11 -10.41
C VAL A 185 -1.46 -9.04 -11.43
N VAL A 186 -1.82 -9.01 -12.71
CA VAL A 186 -0.88 -8.85 -13.82
C VAL A 186 -1.14 -7.51 -14.47
N ARG A 187 -0.08 -6.70 -14.60
CA ARG A 187 -0.17 -5.32 -15.07
C ARG A 187 0.83 -5.05 -16.18
N ARG A 188 0.42 -4.32 -17.22
CA ARG A 188 1.34 -3.94 -18.29
C ARG A 188 2.52 -3.16 -17.72
N PHE A 189 3.73 -3.58 -18.10
CA PHE A 189 4.94 -2.88 -17.67
C PHE A 189 5.04 -1.51 -18.36
N VAL A 190 5.28 -0.47 -17.56
CA VAL A 190 5.54 0.89 -18.06
C VAL A 190 6.93 1.31 -17.66
N ARG A 191 7.69 1.80 -18.65
CA ARG A 191 9.01 2.39 -18.42
C ARG A 191 8.82 3.81 -17.86
N LEU A 192 9.11 3.97 -16.58
CA LEU A 192 9.09 5.29 -15.94
C LEU A 192 10.19 6.19 -16.53
N ALA A 193 9.91 7.49 -16.60
CA ALA A 193 10.91 8.48 -16.97
C ALA A 193 12.05 8.44 -15.95
N ARG A 194 13.29 8.54 -16.44
CA ARG A 194 14.49 8.56 -15.59
C ARG A 194 14.91 10.00 -15.38
N LEU A 195 15.26 10.32 -14.15
CA LEU A 195 15.86 11.60 -13.82
C LEU A 195 17.37 11.56 -14.16
N PRO A 196 18.03 12.71 -14.40
CA PRO A 196 19.43 12.77 -14.87
C PRO A 196 20.47 12.37 -13.82
N TYR A 197 20.04 11.87 -12.65
CA TYR A 197 20.88 11.43 -11.55
C TYR A 197 20.55 9.99 -11.14
N ALA A 198 21.48 9.37 -10.42
CA ALA A 198 21.38 8.00 -9.96
C ALA A 198 21.86 7.91 -8.51
N THR A 199 21.27 6.99 -7.74
CA THR A 199 21.82 6.56 -6.46
C THR A 199 22.86 5.45 -6.71
N PRO A 200 23.74 5.12 -5.75
CA PRO A 200 24.65 4.00 -5.90
C PRO A 200 23.87 2.70 -6.20
N GLY A 201 24.03 2.19 -7.41
CA GLY A 201 23.47 0.90 -7.85
C GLY A 201 22.13 0.96 -8.59
N HIS A 202 21.40 2.08 -8.58
CA HIS A 202 20.06 2.14 -9.18
C HIS A 202 19.76 3.48 -9.87
N PRO A 203 19.05 3.47 -11.01
CA PRO A 203 18.49 4.71 -11.56
C PRO A 203 17.43 5.30 -10.65
N VAL A 204 17.34 6.62 -10.69
CA VAL A 204 16.23 7.34 -10.09
C VAL A 204 15.17 7.59 -11.16
N PHE A 205 13.95 7.21 -10.84
CA PHE A 205 12.79 7.44 -11.70
C PHE A 205 12.02 8.66 -11.20
N ASP A 206 11.34 9.32 -12.13
CA ASP A 206 10.45 10.43 -11.88
C ASP A 206 9.15 9.91 -11.25
N GLU A 207 9.24 9.59 -9.96
CA GLU A 207 8.16 9.04 -9.14
C GLU A 207 7.83 10.03 -8.03
N HIS A 208 6.53 10.29 -7.86
CA HIS A 208 6.02 11.24 -6.88
C HIS A 208 4.97 10.59 -5.97
N ARG A 209 4.91 11.07 -4.73
CA ARG A 209 3.84 10.78 -3.78
C ARG A 209 3.01 12.04 -3.57
N VAL A 210 1.69 11.88 -3.60
CA VAL A 210 0.74 12.93 -3.29
C VAL A 210 -0.17 12.43 -2.17
N VAL A 211 -0.34 13.23 -1.12
CA VAL A 211 -1.20 12.92 0.01
C VAL A 211 -2.45 13.79 -0.10
N PHE A 212 -3.61 13.16 0.00
CA PHE A 212 -4.91 13.82 -0.01
C PHE A 212 -5.55 13.76 1.37
N TRP A 213 -6.31 14.80 1.72
CA TRP A 213 -7.14 14.85 2.91
C TRP A 213 -8.47 15.53 2.57
N ASN A 214 -9.58 14.81 2.75
CA ASN A 214 -10.93 15.29 2.41
C ASN A 214 -11.02 15.85 0.98
N GLY A 215 -10.48 15.13 -0.01
CA GLY A 215 -10.49 15.54 -1.41
C GLY A 215 -9.41 16.56 -1.83
N GLU A 216 -8.69 17.15 -0.88
CA GLU A 216 -7.70 18.19 -1.16
C GLU A 216 -6.28 17.66 -1.06
N PRO A 217 -5.39 17.96 -2.02
CA PRO A 217 -3.98 17.62 -1.89
C PRO A 217 -3.34 18.44 -0.77
N VAL A 218 -2.76 17.77 0.22
CA VAL A 218 -2.13 18.39 1.40
C VAL A 218 -0.63 18.25 1.45
N ALA A 219 -0.06 17.30 0.70
CA ALA A 219 1.38 17.17 0.55
C ALA A 219 1.75 16.53 -0.80
N HIS A 220 2.92 16.89 -1.30
CA HIS A 220 3.54 16.29 -2.47
C HIS A 220 5.05 16.21 -2.23
N ALA A 221 5.66 15.09 -2.60
CA ALA A 221 7.10 14.91 -2.53
C ALA A 221 7.57 13.95 -3.65
N PRO A 222 8.80 14.11 -4.18
CA PRO A 222 9.46 13.03 -4.90
C PRO A 222 9.61 11.77 -4.02
N TYR A 223 9.64 10.59 -4.63
CA TYR A 223 9.88 9.35 -3.90
C TYR A 223 11.29 9.30 -3.28
N HIS A 224 12.27 9.84 -4.00
CA HIS A 224 13.65 9.93 -3.54
C HIS A 224 13.88 11.28 -2.87
N ASP A 225 14.74 11.31 -1.84
CA ASP A 225 15.18 12.54 -1.18
C ASP A 225 16.24 13.24 -2.06
N ILE A 226 15.73 14.02 -3.03
CA ILE A 226 16.50 14.70 -4.06
C ILE A 226 15.85 16.07 -4.32
N ASP A 227 16.69 17.05 -4.63
CA ASP A 227 16.22 18.33 -5.16
C ASP A 227 15.62 18.11 -6.56
N VAL A 228 14.30 17.95 -6.62
CA VAL A 228 13.51 18.06 -7.85
C VAL A 228 12.86 19.44 -7.87
N ASP A 229 12.66 20.00 -9.06
CA ASP A 229 11.76 21.14 -9.21
C ASP A 229 10.39 20.73 -8.62
N PRO A 230 9.79 21.55 -7.73
CA PRO A 230 8.44 21.26 -7.22
C PRO A 230 7.49 21.08 -8.40
N LEU A 231 6.56 20.12 -8.32
CA LEU A 231 5.46 20.08 -9.30
C LEU A 231 4.73 21.43 -9.19
N GLU A 232 4.76 22.23 -10.26
CA GLU A 232 4.20 23.59 -10.29
C GLU A 232 2.69 23.63 -9.92
N ALA A 233 2.01 22.49 -10.09
CA ALA A 233 0.68 22.19 -9.55
C ALA A 233 0.54 20.66 -9.47
N VAL A 234 -0.34 20.14 -8.59
CA VAL A 234 -0.75 18.73 -8.68
C VAL A 234 -1.40 18.54 -10.06
N PRO A 235 -0.81 17.78 -11.00
CA PRO A 235 -1.26 17.77 -12.39
C PRO A 235 -2.52 16.92 -12.59
N PHE A 236 -3.20 16.56 -11.50
CA PHE A 236 -4.29 15.61 -11.45
C PHE A 236 -5.48 16.16 -10.65
N PRO A 237 -6.13 17.26 -11.06
CA PRO A 237 -7.31 17.80 -10.38
C PRO A 237 -8.48 16.80 -10.31
N TRP A 238 -8.47 15.76 -11.14
CA TRP A 238 -9.43 14.66 -11.10
C TRP A 238 -9.22 13.73 -9.88
N LEU A 239 -8.01 13.65 -9.30
CA LEU A 239 -7.77 12.85 -8.09
C LEU A 239 -8.53 13.40 -6.87
N SER A 240 -8.84 14.70 -6.85
CA SER A 240 -9.70 15.29 -5.82
C SER A 240 -11.11 14.73 -5.83
N GLN A 241 -11.62 14.30 -6.99
CA GLN A 241 -12.96 13.69 -7.10
C GLN A 241 -12.95 12.26 -6.57
N VAL A 242 -11.92 11.48 -6.89
CA VAL A 242 -11.77 10.10 -6.41
C VAL A 242 -11.56 10.08 -4.89
N SER A 243 -10.66 10.92 -4.37
CA SER A 243 -10.35 11.00 -2.93
C SER A 243 -11.45 11.63 -2.05
N SER A 244 -12.51 12.17 -2.64
CA SER A 244 -13.69 12.65 -1.91
C SER A 244 -14.78 11.59 -1.76
N THR A 245 -14.69 10.48 -2.50
CA THR A 245 -15.76 9.48 -2.64
C THR A 245 -15.44 8.18 -1.89
N THR A 246 -14.19 8.01 -1.47
CA THR A 246 -13.65 6.91 -0.66
C THR A 246 -13.26 7.43 0.72
#